data_AF-A0A6J1VVA6-F1
#
_entry.id   AF-A0A6J1VVA6-F1
#
_cell.length_a   1.000
_cell.length_b   1.000
_cell.length_c   1.000
_cell.angle_alpha   90.00
_cell.angle_beta   90.00
_cell.angle_gamma   90.00
#
_symmetry.space_group_name_H-M   'P 1'
#
loop_
_entity.id
_entity.type
_entity.pdbx_description
1 polymer ?
#
loop_
_entity_poly.entity_id
_entity_poly.type
_entity_poly.pdbx_seq_one_letter_code
_entity_poly.pdbx_strand_id
1 'polypeptide(L)'
;MAAAAGLEFQRAQSLLSTDREASIGILHSIVKRDVQENDEEAVQVKEQSILELGSLLAKTGQAEELGGLLKYVRPFLNSISKAKAARLVRSLLDLFLDMEAATGQEVELCLECIEWAKLEKRTFLRQALEVR
;
A
#
# COMPACT_ATOMS: atom_id res chain seq x y z
N MET A 1 19.16 3.10 -9.09
CA MET A 1 18.26 2.04 -8.59
C MET A 1 16.83 2.21 -9.12
N ALA A 2 16.33 3.46 -9.24
CA ALA A 2 15.02 3.76 -9.82
C ALA A 2 14.75 3.11 -11.20
N ALA A 3 15.67 3.23 -12.16
CA ALA A 3 15.49 2.66 -13.50
C ALA A 3 15.23 1.14 -13.52
N ALA A 4 15.88 0.38 -12.62
CA ALA A 4 15.65 -1.06 -12.51
C ALA A 4 14.25 -1.36 -11.92
N ALA A 5 13.86 -0.63 -10.88
CA ALA A 5 12.53 -0.73 -10.29
C ALA A 5 11.42 -0.38 -11.29
N GLY A 6 11.64 0.64 -12.12
CA GLY A 6 10.69 1.04 -13.16
C GLY A 6 10.47 -0.04 -14.23
N LEU A 7 11.53 -0.70 -14.67
CA LEU A 7 11.43 -1.83 -15.62
C LEU A 7 10.73 -3.05 -14.98
N GLU A 8 11.05 -3.35 -13.73
CA GLU A 8 10.38 -4.41 -12.97
C GLU A 8 8.88 -4.10 -12.81
N PHE A 9 8.52 -2.85 -12.54
CA PHE A 9 7.13 -2.41 -12.43
C PHE A 9 6.38 -2.56 -13.77
N GLN A 10 6.99 -2.13 -14.88
CA GLN A 10 6.40 -2.33 -16.22
C GLN A 10 6.19 -3.82 -16.54
N ARG A 11 7.14 -4.67 -16.13
CA ARG A 11 6.99 -6.13 -16.27
C ARG A 11 5.86 -6.66 -15.39
N ALA A 12 5.71 -6.19 -14.16
CA ALA A 12 4.59 -6.58 -13.31
C ALA A 12 3.24 -6.20 -13.95
N GLN A 13 3.16 -5.03 -14.58
CA GLN A 13 1.95 -4.57 -15.27
C GLN A 13 1.54 -5.46 -16.46
N SER A 14 2.51 -5.91 -17.27
CA SER A 14 2.19 -6.79 -18.40
C SER A 14 1.72 -8.18 -17.94
N LEU A 15 2.09 -8.59 -16.73
CA LEU A 15 1.69 -9.85 -16.12
C LEU A 15 0.33 -9.80 -15.43
N LEU A 16 -0.27 -8.61 -15.22
CA LEU A 16 -1.58 -8.47 -14.54
C LEU A 16 -2.71 -9.29 -15.19
N SER A 17 -2.66 -9.46 -16.50
CA SER A 17 -3.66 -10.19 -17.28
C SER A 17 -3.30 -11.65 -17.56
N THR A 18 -2.01 -11.99 -17.53
CA THR A 18 -1.49 -13.30 -17.94
C THR A 18 -1.10 -14.18 -16.76
N ASP A 19 -0.42 -13.62 -15.75
CA ASP A 19 0.06 -14.32 -14.57
C ASP A 19 0.07 -13.38 -13.35
N ARG A 20 -1.01 -13.43 -12.57
CA ARG A 20 -1.19 -12.57 -11.39
C ARG A 20 -0.24 -12.90 -10.26
N GLU A 21 0.09 -14.18 -10.06
CA GLU A 21 1.00 -14.59 -8.99
C GLU A 21 2.43 -14.10 -9.26
N ALA A 22 2.89 -14.21 -10.51
CA ALA A 22 4.18 -13.66 -10.90
C ALA A 22 4.21 -12.12 -10.74
N SER A 23 3.11 -11.43 -11.09
CA SER A 23 2.98 -9.98 -10.89
C SER A 23 3.08 -9.59 -9.40
N ILE A 24 2.34 -10.29 -8.52
CA ILE A 24 2.40 -10.12 -7.06
C ILE A 24 3.83 -10.30 -6.54
N GLY A 25 4.53 -11.35 -6.99
CA GLY A 25 5.92 -11.62 -6.58
C GLY A 25 6.88 -10.48 -6.95
N ILE A 26 6.76 -9.92 -8.15
CA ILE A 26 7.60 -8.79 -8.59
C ILE A 26 7.27 -7.54 -7.78
N LEU A 27 5.98 -7.22 -7.59
CA LEU A 27 5.58 -6.04 -6.83
C LEU A 27 6.04 -6.12 -5.37
N HIS A 28 5.95 -7.29 -4.73
CA HIS A 28 6.52 -7.50 -3.39
C HIS A 28 8.02 -7.21 -3.34
N SER A 29 8.78 -7.63 -4.36
CA SER A 29 10.22 -7.35 -4.45
C SER A 29 10.50 -5.85 -4.48
N ILE A 30 9.73 -5.09 -5.26
CA ILE A 30 9.86 -3.63 -5.35
C ILE A 30 9.48 -2.97 -4.01
N VAL A 31 8.38 -3.40 -3.39
CA VAL A 31 7.90 -2.83 -2.11
C VAL A 31 8.88 -3.09 -0.96
N LYS A 32 9.57 -4.25 -0.96
CA LYS A 32 10.61 -4.59 0.03
C LYS A 32 11.90 -3.81 -0.14
N ARG A 33 12.15 -3.21 -1.31
CA ARG A 33 13.38 -2.47 -1.58
C ARG A 33 13.40 -1.15 -0.80
N ASP A 34 14.49 -0.89 -0.10
CA ASP A 34 14.71 0.41 0.52
C ASP A 34 14.93 1.48 -0.55
N VAL A 35 14.29 2.63 -0.37
CA VAL A 35 14.39 3.78 -1.27
C VAL A 35 14.91 4.96 -0.46
N GLN A 36 15.83 5.72 -1.05
CA GLN A 36 16.32 6.94 -0.43
C GLN A 36 15.29 8.05 -0.64
N GLU A 37 15.08 8.89 0.37
CA GLU A 37 14.06 9.96 0.33
C GLU A 37 14.31 10.99 -0.78
N ASN A 38 15.56 11.16 -1.20
CA ASN A 38 15.97 12.07 -2.27
C ASN A 38 15.81 11.48 -3.69
N ASP A 39 15.52 10.18 -3.82
CA ASP A 39 15.26 9.53 -5.10
C ASP A 39 13.75 9.56 -5.37
N GLU A 40 13.26 10.71 -5.86
CA GLU A 40 11.83 10.94 -6.12
C GLU A 40 11.23 9.90 -7.08
N GLU A 41 12.02 9.44 -8.06
CA GLU A 41 11.60 8.44 -9.03
C GLU A 41 11.43 7.07 -8.35
N ALA A 42 12.40 6.65 -7.53
CA ALA A 42 12.28 5.40 -6.76
C ALA A 42 11.11 5.45 -5.76
N VAL A 43 10.90 6.59 -5.10
CA VAL A 43 9.74 6.81 -4.22
C VAL A 43 8.45 6.65 -5.03
N GLN A 44 8.33 7.30 -6.18
CA GLN A 44 7.14 7.22 -7.03
C GLN A 44 6.86 5.79 -7.51
N VAL A 45 7.89 5.06 -7.97
CA VAL A 45 7.75 3.65 -8.39
C VAL A 45 7.28 2.78 -7.23
N LYS A 46 7.83 2.99 -6.03
CA LYS A 46 7.42 2.25 -4.82
C LYS A 46 5.96 2.57 -4.44
N GLU A 47 5.55 3.84 -4.47
CA GLU A 47 4.16 4.24 -4.22
C GLU A 47 3.18 3.56 -5.19
N GLN A 48 3.49 3.55 -6.48
CA GLN A 48 2.68 2.88 -7.50
C GLN A 48 2.64 1.36 -7.29
N SER A 49 3.77 0.76 -6.94
CA SER A 49 3.86 -0.68 -6.68
C SER A 49 3.03 -1.11 -5.48
N ILE A 50 2.98 -0.30 -4.41
CA ILE A 50 2.15 -0.55 -3.23
C ILE A 50 0.66 -0.56 -3.61
N LEU A 51 0.21 0.42 -4.41
CA LEU A 51 -1.20 0.49 -4.84
C LEU A 51 -1.58 -0.65 -5.77
N GLU A 52 -0.72 -0.99 -6.74
CA GLU A 52 -0.98 -2.09 -7.66
C GLU A 52 -1.02 -3.43 -6.92
N LEU A 53 -0.10 -3.63 -5.98
CA LEU A 53 -0.08 -4.82 -5.14
C LEU A 53 -1.36 -4.89 -4.29
N GLY A 54 -1.75 -3.80 -3.64
CA GLY A 54 -2.98 -3.78 -2.85
C GLY A 54 -4.23 -4.09 -3.68
N SER A 55 -4.31 -3.56 -4.90
CA SER A 55 -5.37 -3.84 -5.87
C SER A 55 -5.42 -5.32 -6.29
N LEU A 56 -4.26 -5.93 -6.52
CA LEU A 56 -4.17 -7.37 -6.82
C LEU A 56 -4.64 -8.22 -5.64
N LEU A 57 -4.13 -7.95 -4.44
CA LEU A 57 -4.50 -8.68 -3.21
C LEU A 57 -6.01 -8.58 -2.93
N ALA A 58 -6.60 -7.41 -3.14
CA ALA A 58 -8.05 -7.25 -3.03
C ALA A 58 -8.82 -8.10 -4.04
N LYS A 59 -8.39 -8.09 -5.32
CA LYS A 59 -9.03 -8.88 -6.39
C LYS A 59 -8.87 -10.39 -6.23
N THR A 60 -7.78 -10.84 -5.60
CA THR A 60 -7.53 -12.26 -5.31
C THR A 60 -8.16 -12.71 -3.99
N GLY A 61 -8.81 -11.80 -3.24
CA GLY A 61 -9.45 -12.12 -1.97
C GLY A 61 -8.46 -12.29 -0.80
N GLN A 62 -7.22 -11.85 -0.95
CA GLN A 62 -6.15 -12.03 0.04
C GLN A 62 -6.18 -10.91 1.10
N ALA A 63 -7.24 -10.89 1.90
CA ALA A 63 -7.46 -9.82 2.87
C ALA A 63 -6.36 -9.75 3.94
N GLU A 64 -5.94 -10.90 4.50
CA GLU A 64 -4.87 -10.94 5.50
C GLU A 64 -3.55 -10.33 4.97
N GLU A 65 -3.19 -10.64 3.72
CA GLU A 65 -1.99 -10.07 3.09
C GLU A 65 -2.13 -8.57 2.85
N LEU A 66 -3.33 -8.09 2.47
CA LEU A 66 -3.59 -6.66 2.28
C LEU A 66 -3.52 -5.88 3.61
N GLY A 67 -4.10 -6.43 4.68
CA GLY A 67 -3.98 -5.87 6.03
C GLY A 67 -2.53 -5.86 6.51
N GLY A 68 -1.79 -6.94 6.23
CA GLY A 68 -0.34 -7.04 6.49
C GLY A 68 0.47 -6.01 5.70
N LEU A 69 0.14 -5.77 4.42
CA LEU A 69 0.77 -4.78 3.57
C LEU A 69 0.60 -3.37 4.17
N LEU A 70 -0.59 -3.03 4.65
CA LEU A 70 -0.89 -1.73 5.25
C LEU A 70 0.01 -1.47 6.48
N LYS A 71 0.22 -2.49 7.31
CA LYS A 71 1.16 -2.45 8.45
C LYS A 71 2.61 -2.32 7.98
N TYR A 72 3.00 -3.12 6.99
CA TYR A 72 4.36 -3.21 6.48
C TYR A 72 4.87 -1.89 5.88
N VAL A 73 4.00 -1.14 5.18
CA VAL A 73 4.42 0.10 4.50
C VAL A 73 4.52 1.31 5.44
N ARG A 74 4.07 1.22 6.71
CA ARG A 74 4.09 2.34 7.67
C ARG A 74 5.45 3.05 7.82
N PRO A 75 6.60 2.34 7.91
CA PRO A 75 7.91 3.00 7.95
C PRO A 75 8.20 3.84 6.70
N PHE A 76 7.84 3.35 5.52
CA PHE A 76 7.97 4.10 4.26
C PHE A 76 7.01 5.29 4.21
N LEU A 77 5.80 5.17 4.76
CA LEU A 77 4.87 6.30 4.82
C LEU A 77 5.38 7.46 5.68
N ASN A 78 6.28 7.19 6.64
CA ASN A 78 6.93 8.21 7.46
C ASN A 78 8.07 8.94 6.73
N SER A 79 8.62 8.34 5.67
CA SER A 79 9.71 8.92 4.86
C SER A 79 9.20 9.74 3.67
N ILE A 80 7.88 9.85 3.47
CA ILE A 80 7.26 10.63 2.38
C ILE A 80 6.36 11.74 2.93
N SER A 81 5.96 12.67 2.06
CA SER A 81 5.07 13.76 2.47
C SER A 81 3.75 13.27 3.07
N LYS A 82 3.21 14.01 4.04
CA LYS A 82 1.94 13.68 4.71
C LYS A 82 0.78 13.47 3.74
N ALA A 83 0.74 14.25 2.65
CA ALA A 83 -0.29 14.15 1.63
C ALA A 83 -0.23 12.82 0.86
N LYS A 84 0.96 12.43 0.39
CA LYS A 84 1.16 11.16 -0.33
C LYS A 84 0.85 9.96 0.56
N ALA A 85 1.33 10.00 1.81
CA ALA A 85 1.05 8.94 2.77
C ALA A 85 -0.43 8.82 3.12
N ALA A 86 -1.13 9.94 3.33
CA ALA A 86 -2.57 9.93 3.60
C ALA A 86 -3.36 9.33 2.42
N ARG A 87 -2.97 9.66 1.19
CA ARG A 87 -3.55 9.07 -0.03
C ARG A 87 -3.34 7.56 -0.07
N LEU A 88 -2.13 7.07 0.18
CA LEU A 88 -1.82 5.63 0.17
C LEU A 88 -2.63 4.86 1.22
N VAL A 89 -2.63 5.32 2.47
CA VAL A 89 -3.36 4.64 3.55
C VAL A 89 -4.85 4.58 3.24
N ARG A 90 -5.43 5.70 2.79
CA ARG A 90 -6.86 5.74 2.44
C ARG A 90 -7.18 4.77 1.31
N SER A 91 -6.38 4.77 0.24
CA SER A 91 -6.60 3.87 -0.89
C SER A 91 -6.45 2.39 -0.53
N LEU A 92 -5.46 2.02 0.29
CA LEU A 92 -5.32 0.63 0.73
C LEU A 92 -6.45 0.20 1.67
N LEU A 93 -6.88 1.09 2.57
CA LEU A 93 -7.99 0.80 3.46
C LEU A 93 -9.31 0.72 2.71
N ASP A 94 -9.53 1.58 1.71
CA ASP A 94 -10.67 1.50 0.78
C ASP A 94 -10.71 0.14 0.09
N LEU A 95 -9.60 -0.27 -0.51
CA LEU A 95 -9.50 -1.57 -1.17
C LEU A 95 -9.79 -2.73 -0.21
N PHE A 96 -9.39 -2.63 1.06
CA PHE A 96 -9.68 -3.66 2.06
C PHE A 96 -11.16 -3.69 2.47
N LEU A 97 -11.77 -2.52 2.71
CA LEU A 97 -13.16 -2.40 3.15
C LEU A 97 -14.16 -2.73 2.04
N ASP A 98 -13.80 -2.49 0.78
CA ASP A 98 -14.60 -2.83 -0.40
C ASP A 98 -14.56 -4.35 -0.71
N MET A 99 -13.70 -5.11 -0.04
CA MET A 99 -13.73 -6.57 -0.16
C MET A 99 -14.95 -7.12 0.59
N GLU A 100 -15.79 -7.90 -0.09
CA GLU A 100 -16.84 -8.72 0.54
C GLU A 100 -16.26 -9.93 1.33
N ALA A 101 -14.98 -9.85 1.71
CA ALA A 101 -14.36 -10.84 2.57
C ALA A 101 -14.81 -10.54 4.00
N ALA A 102 -15.76 -11.31 4.53
CA ALA A 102 -16.20 -11.22 5.93
C ALA A 102 -15.09 -11.68 6.88
N THR A 103 -14.01 -10.90 6.96
CA THR A 103 -12.82 -11.24 7.74
C THR A 103 -13.02 -10.99 9.22
N GLY A 104 -13.92 -10.07 9.58
CA GLY A 104 -14.06 -9.58 10.95
C GLY A 104 -12.88 -8.72 11.40
N GLN A 105 -11.92 -8.43 10.51
CA GLN A 105 -10.71 -7.65 10.78
C GLN A 105 -10.88 -6.17 10.37
N GLU A 106 -12.00 -5.81 9.74
CA GLU A 106 -12.25 -4.48 9.19
C GLU A 106 -12.18 -3.41 10.29
N VAL A 107 -12.88 -3.67 11.41
CA VAL A 107 -12.91 -2.76 12.56
C VAL A 107 -11.54 -2.64 13.21
N GLU A 108 -10.85 -3.76 13.41
CA GLU A 108 -9.52 -3.79 14.02
C GLU A 108 -8.52 -2.99 13.17
N LEU A 109 -8.50 -3.22 11.85
CA LEU A 109 -7.59 -2.53 10.94
C LEU A 109 -7.86 -1.03 10.89
N CYS A 110 -9.13 -0.61 10.88
CA CYS A 110 -9.51 0.81 10.96
C CYS A 110 -9.00 1.46 12.25
N LEU A 111 -9.22 0.82 13.40
CA LEU A 111 -8.77 1.32 14.71
C LEU A 111 -7.25 1.45 14.75
N GLU A 112 -6.52 0.46 14.25
CA GLU A 112 -5.06 0.55 14.18
C GLU A 112 -4.57 1.67 13.26
N CYS A 113 -5.25 1.92 12.14
CA CYS A 113 -4.91 3.04 11.24
C CYS A 113 -5.13 4.39 11.94
N ILE A 114 -6.21 4.52 12.72
CA ILE A 114 -6.51 5.71 13.53
C ILE A 114 -5.43 5.90 14.60
N GLU A 115 -5.07 4.84 15.33
CA GLU A 115 -4.03 4.90 16.36
C GLU A 115 -2.66 5.27 15.77
N TRP A 116 -2.28 4.68 14.64
CA TRP A 116 -1.06 5.09 13.94
C TRP A 116 -1.11 6.56 13.49
N ALA A 117 -2.24 7.03 12.96
CA ALA A 117 -2.40 8.42 12.57
C ALA A 117 -2.32 9.39 13.79
N LYS A 118 -2.76 8.96 14.98
CA LYS A 118 -2.59 9.71 16.23
C LYS A 118 -1.12 9.77 16.65
N LEU A 119 -0.43 8.63 16.68
CA LEU A 119 0.98 8.53 17.07
C LEU A 119 1.88 9.39 16.18
N GLU A 120 1.67 9.34 14.87
CA GLU A 120 2.45 10.11 13.87
C GLU A 120 1.97 11.57 13.71
N LYS A 121 1.04 12.03 14.55
CA LYS A 121 0.47 13.40 14.51
C LYS A 121 -0.06 13.77 13.10
N ARG A 122 -0.75 12.83 12.46
CA ARG A 122 -1.39 12.95 11.13
C ARG A 122 -2.85 13.36 11.27
N THR A 123 -3.11 14.55 11.81
CA THR A 123 -4.46 15.03 12.17
C THR A 123 -5.50 14.88 11.06
N PHE A 124 -5.18 15.30 9.83
CA PHE A 124 -6.13 15.20 8.71
C PHE A 124 -6.42 13.76 8.30
N LEU A 125 -5.42 12.88 8.34
CA LEU A 125 -5.63 11.46 8.07
C LEU A 125 -6.52 10.85 9.14
N ARG A 126 -6.22 11.11 10.42
CA ARG A 126 -7.03 10.65 11.55
C ARG A 126 -8.49 11.07 11.40
N GLN A 127 -8.75 12.37 11.16
CA GLN A 127 -10.10 12.88 10.96
C GLN A 127 -10.81 12.20 9.78
N ALA A 128 -10.10 11.97 8.68
CA ALA A 128 -10.68 11.28 7.52
C ALA A 128 -11.03 9.81 7.83
N LEU A 129 -10.26 9.14 8.69
CA LEU A 129 -10.52 7.77 9.12
C LEU A 129 -11.64 7.69 10.17
N GLU A 130 -11.74 8.66 11.09
CA GLU A 130 -12.77 8.73 12.14
C GLU A 130 -14.18 9.02 11.61
N VAL A 131 -14.29 9.58 10.40
CA VAL A 131 -15.59 9.90 9.75
C VAL A 131 -16.17 8.69 9.00
N ARG A 132 -15.38 7.63 8.81
CA ARG A 132 -15.82 6.39 8.16
C ARG A 132 -16.34 5.40 9.17
#